data_AF-A0A961MKE9-F1
#
_entry.id   AF-A0A961MKE9-F1
#
_cell.length_a   1.000
_cell.length_b   1.000
_cell.length_c   1.000
_cell.angle_alpha   90.00
_cell.angle_beta   90.00
_cell.angle_gamma   90.00
#
_symmetry.space_group_name_H-M   'P 1'
#
loop_
_entity.id
_entity.type
_entity.pdbx_description
1 polymer ?
#
loop_
_entity_poly.entity_id
_entity_poly.type
_entity_poly.pdbx_seq_one_letter_code
_entity_poly.pdbx_strand_id
1 'polypeptide(L)'
;VIIPQQVYEVQKYLTAWHYSYDPVFLGIAKAKWDGYDADTQVKIAEAAQEAMAYQRQITREGTANGIDFLREKGMEIYEPSAEELDAFRAATKPAFDEWAGKVGPEIVGAFQDAIAAAN
;
A
#
# COMPACT_ATOMS: atom_id res chain seq x y z
N VAL A 1 5.56 -1.61 10.13
CA VAL A 1 7.03 -1.46 10.28
C VAL A 1 7.40 -0.62 11.49
N ILE A 2 7.04 0.67 11.54
CA ILE A 2 7.51 1.63 12.56
C ILE A 2 7.17 1.22 13.99
N ILE A 3 5.90 0.94 14.29
CA ILE A 3 5.44 0.59 15.65
C ILE A 3 5.98 -0.78 16.11
N PRO A 4 5.82 -1.89 15.36
CA PRO A 4 6.26 -3.21 15.82
C PRO A 4 7.77 -3.33 16.00
N GLN A 5 8.57 -2.53 15.27
CA GLN A 5 10.02 -2.50 15.38
C GLN A 5 10.54 -1.40 16.32
N GLN A 6 9.63 -0.67 17.00
CA GLN A 6 9.96 0.39 17.95
C GLN A 6 10.88 1.48 17.37
N VAL A 7 10.74 1.79 16.08
CA VAL A 7 11.60 2.78 15.39
C VAL A 7 11.51 4.16 16.06
N TYR A 8 10.38 4.47 16.70
CA TYR A 8 10.16 5.70 17.46
C TYR A 8 11.12 5.90 18.65
N GLU A 9 11.84 4.86 19.09
CA GLU A 9 12.84 4.97 20.16
C GLU A 9 14.16 5.60 19.67
N VAL A 10 14.41 5.52 18.36
CA VAL A 10 15.68 5.93 17.75
C VAL A 10 15.51 6.92 16.59
N GLN A 11 14.28 7.26 16.20
CA GLN A 11 13.98 8.26 15.18
C GLN A 11 12.98 9.28 15.71
N LYS A 12 13.34 10.57 15.58
CA LYS A 12 12.56 11.68 16.10
C LYS A 12 11.50 12.19 15.12
N TYR A 13 11.77 12.12 13.81
CA TYR A 13 10.94 12.76 12.78
C TYR A 13 10.31 11.72 11.87
N LEU A 14 9.05 11.94 11.50
CA LEU A 14 8.34 11.17 10.47
C LEU A 14 7.71 12.13 9.48
N THR A 15 7.96 11.94 8.19
CA THR A 15 7.27 12.66 7.12
C THR A 15 6.27 11.73 6.44
N ALA A 16 4.98 12.06 6.51
CA ALA A 16 3.89 11.28 5.94
C ALA A 16 3.59 11.75 4.50
N TRP A 17 4.54 11.51 3.58
CA TRP A 17 4.46 11.96 2.18
C TRP A 17 3.87 10.93 1.19
N HIS A 18 3.32 9.82 1.70
CA HIS A 18 2.57 8.82 0.92
C HIS A 18 3.31 8.28 -0.33
N TYR A 19 4.62 8.04 -0.22
CA TYR A 19 5.49 7.69 -1.34
C TYR A 19 5.22 6.35 -2.03
N SER A 20 4.53 5.42 -1.36
CA SER A 20 4.23 4.10 -1.91
C SER A 20 2.95 3.52 -1.32
N TYR A 21 2.25 2.74 -2.13
CA TYR A 21 1.23 1.80 -1.69
C TYR A 21 1.84 0.40 -1.65
N ASP A 22 1.74 -0.28 -0.50
CA ASP A 22 2.34 -1.61 -0.26
C ASP A 22 1.23 -2.68 -0.19
N PRO A 23 0.87 -3.30 -1.33
CA PRO A 23 -0.15 -4.35 -1.38
C PRO A 23 0.41 -5.72 -0.97
N VAL A 24 -0.43 -6.50 -0.29
CA VAL A 24 -0.21 -7.95 -0.11
C VAL A 24 -1.11 -8.69 -1.09
N PHE A 25 -0.53 -9.65 -1.81
CA PHE A 25 -1.26 -10.48 -2.77
C PHE A 25 -1.58 -11.84 -2.16
N LEU A 26 -2.85 -12.25 -2.23
CA LEU A 26 -3.23 -13.63 -1.93
C LEU A 26 -3.08 -14.48 -3.18
N GLY A 27 -2.15 -15.45 -3.13
CA GLY A 27 -1.87 -16.36 -4.22
C GLY A 27 -2.13 -17.81 -3.84
N ILE A 28 -2.56 -18.62 -4.82
CA ILE A 28 -2.64 -20.08 -4.71
C ILE A 28 -1.95 -20.70 -5.92
N ALA A 29 -1.25 -21.82 -5.71
CA ALA A 29 -0.67 -22.57 -6.81
C ALA A 29 -1.76 -23.02 -7.79
N LYS A 30 -1.59 -22.73 -9.09
CA LYS A 30 -2.60 -23.01 -10.12
C LYS A 30 -3.03 -24.48 -10.15
N ALA A 31 -2.09 -25.42 -10.06
CA ALA A 31 -2.41 -26.85 -10.04
C ALA A 31 -3.30 -27.25 -8.84
N LYS A 32 -3.13 -26.56 -7.69
CA LYS A 32 -3.98 -26.79 -6.52
C LYS A 32 -5.37 -26.22 -6.73
N TRP A 33 -5.45 -25.00 -7.28
CA TRP A 33 -6.71 -24.34 -7.61
C TRP A 33 -7.55 -25.14 -8.60
N ASP A 34 -6.93 -25.55 -9.71
CA ASP A 34 -7.57 -26.32 -10.79
C ASP A 34 -8.02 -27.72 -10.32
N GLY A 35 -7.45 -28.23 -9.22
CA GLY A 35 -7.82 -29.51 -8.61
C GLY A 35 -9.04 -29.45 -7.67
N TYR A 36 -9.55 -28.26 -7.35
CA TYR A 36 -10.78 -28.11 -6.56
C TYR A 36 -12.03 -28.17 -7.45
N ASP A 37 -13.15 -28.62 -6.88
CA ASP A 37 -14.45 -28.48 -7.54
C ASP A 37 -14.93 -27.02 -7.59
N ALA A 38 -15.92 -26.74 -8.44
CA ALA A 38 -16.41 -25.39 -8.67
C ALA A 38 -16.98 -24.72 -7.41
N ASP A 39 -17.67 -25.48 -6.54
CA ASP A 39 -18.23 -24.95 -5.29
C ASP A 39 -17.11 -24.53 -4.32
N THR A 40 -16.06 -25.33 -4.21
CA THR A 40 -14.88 -25.02 -3.41
C THR A 40 -14.12 -23.81 -3.97
N GLN A 41 -13.96 -23.72 -5.28
CA GLN A 41 -13.35 -22.55 -5.93
C GLN A 41 -14.14 -21.27 -5.61
N VAL A 42 -15.47 -21.29 -5.74
CA VAL A 42 -16.31 -20.14 -5.40
C VAL A 42 -16.13 -19.73 -3.94
N LYS A 43 -16.22 -20.68 -3.00
CA LYS A 43 -16.07 -20.40 -1.57
C LYS A 43 -14.71 -19.80 -1.20
N ILE A 44 -13.63 -20.31 -1.80
CA ILE A 44 -12.28 -19.76 -1.56
C ILE A 44 -12.17 -18.34 -2.15
N ALA A 45 -12.74 -18.10 -3.34
CA ALA A 45 -12.71 -16.77 -3.96
C ALA A 45 -13.50 -15.75 -3.12
N GLU A 46 -14.68 -16.12 -2.62
CA GLU A 46 -15.50 -15.28 -1.74
C GLU A 46 -14.75 -14.95 -0.44
N ALA A 47 -14.23 -15.97 0.24
CA ALA A 47 -13.43 -15.78 1.46
C ALA A 47 -12.20 -14.90 1.22
N ALA A 48 -11.55 -15.01 0.05
CA ALA A 48 -10.44 -14.15 -0.32
C ALA A 48 -10.89 -12.67 -0.47
N GLN A 49 -12.02 -12.41 -1.11
CA GLN A 49 -12.56 -11.06 -1.25
C GLN A 49 -12.93 -10.45 0.10
N GLU A 50 -13.59 -11.22 0.97
CA GLU A 50 -13.93 -10.81 2.33
C GLU A 50 -12.68 -10.48 3.16
N ALA A 51 -11.68 -11.38 3.13
CA ALA A 51 -10.42 -11.16 3.83
C ALA A 51 -9.67 -9.92 3.33
N MET A 52 -9.65 -9.67 2.01
CA MET A 52 -9.03 -8.47 1.44
C MET A 52 -9.77 -7.19 1.84
N ALA A 53 -11.11 -7.20 1.86
CA ALA A 53 -11.90 -6.06 2.30
C ALA A 53 -11.66 -5.75 3.79
N TYR A 54 -11.69 -6.78 4.63
CA TYR A 54 -11.41 -6.66 6.06
C TYR A 54 -9.99 -6.17 6.33
N GLN A 55 -8.98 -6.72 5.64
CA GLN A 55 -7.59 -6.31 5.78
C GLN A 55 -7.39 -4.83 5.43
N ARG A 56 -8.02 -4.33 4.36
CA ARG A 56 -7.95 -2.91 4.00
C ARG A 56 -8.57 -2.04 5.09
N GLN A 57 -9.71 -2.43 5.63
CA GLN A 57 -10.38 -1.70 6.71
C GLN A 57 -9.46 -1.57 7.93
N ILE A 58 -9.02 -2.70 8.50
CA ILE A 58 -8.20 -2.68 9.73
C ILE A 58 -6.86 -1.97 9.52
N THR A 59 -6.31 -1.97 8.29
CA THR A 59 -5.06 -1.28 7.98
C THR A 59 -5.25 0.24 7.93
N ARG A 60 -6.38 0.71 7.41
CA ARG A 60 -6.72 2.15 7.40
C ARG A 60 -6.98 2.66 8.82
N GLU A 61 -7.74 1.91 9.61
CA GLU A 61 -7.96 2.20 11.02
C GLU A 61 -6.65 2.20 11.81
N GLY A 62 -5.81 1.17 11.62
CA GLY A 62 -4.51 1.05 12.28
C GLY A 62 -3.52 2.14 11.87
N THR A 63 -3.59 2.66 10.64
CA THR A 63 -2.75 3.77 10.20
C THR A 63 -3.09 5.05 10.97
N ALA A 64 -4.38 5.40 11.07
CA ALA A 64 -4.82 6.58 11.81
C ALA A 64 -4.41 6.50 13.29
N ASN A 65 -4.76 5.40 13.96
CA ASN A 65 -4.41 5.18 15.38
C ASN A 65 -2.89 5.13 15.60
N GLY A 66 -2.15 4.60 14.61
CA GLY A 66 -0.71 4.49 14.68
C GLY A 66 0.00 5.85 14.65
N ILE A 67 -0.49 6.81 13.86
CA ILE A 67 0.06 8.17 13.83
C ILE A 67 -0.08 8.84 15.19
N ASP A 68 -1.24 8.74 15.83
CA ASP A 68 -1.47 9.33 17.15
C ASP A 68 -0.58 8.68 18.22
N PHE A 69 -0.49 7.35 18.23
CA PHE A 69 0.43 6.63 19.11
C PHE A 69 1.89 7.10 18.93
N LEU A 70 2.34 7.32 17.69
CA LEU A 70 3.71 7.76 17.43
C LEU A 70 3.96 9.20 17.92
N ARG A 71 2.95 10.09 17.85
CA ARG A 71 3.02 11.43 18.47
C ARG A 71 3.13 11.31 19.99
N GLU A 72 2.36 10.43 20.63
CA GLU A 72 2.45 10.16 22.07
C GLU A 72 3.82 9.61 22.49
N LYS A 73 4.46 8.82 21.62
CA LYS A 73 5.86 8.36 21.82
C LYS A 73 6.90 9.45 21.57
N GLY A 74 6.48 10.67 21.25
CA GLY A 74 7.35 11.84 21.12
C GLY A 74 7.94 12.05 19.73
N MET A 75 7.45 11.34 18.70
CA MET A 75 7.83 11.65 17.33
C MET A 75 7.18 12.96 16.86
N GLU A 76 7.91 13.72 16.05
CA GLU A 76 7.38 14.87 15.31
C GLU A 76 6.95 14.38 13.93
N ILE A 77 5.62 14.35 13.73
CA ILE A 77 5.02 13.89 12.48
C ILE A 77 4.62 15.09 11.66
N TYR A 78 5.19 15.15 10.45
CA TYR A 78 4.94 16.19 9.46
C TYR A 78 4.15 15.62 8.28
N GLU A 79 3.06 16.30 7.93
CA GLU A 79 2.19 15.99 6.80
C GLU A 79 2.40 17.09 5.74
N PRO A 80 3.06 16.78 4.61
CA PRO A 80 3.32 17.79 3.58
C PRO A 80 2.04 18.32 2.95
N SER A 81 2.06 19.59 2.55
CA SER A 81 1.01 20.20 1.73
C SER A 81 0.93 19.56 0.35
N ALA A 82 -0.16 19.83 -0.39
CA ALA A 82 -0.30 19.35 -1.76
C ALA A 82 0.86 19.82 -2.67
N GLU A 83 1.32 21.05 -2.50
CA GLU A 83 2.46 21.62 -3.24
C GLU A 83 3.77 20.88 -2.93
N GLU A 84 4.01 20.56 -1.66
CA GLU A 84 5.20 19.80 -1.25
C GLU A 84 5.14 18.34 -1.73
N LEU A 85 3.95 17.73 -1.73
CA LEU A 85 3.75 16.41 -2.35
C LEU A 85 4.02 16.44 -3.86
N ASP A 86 3.61 17.50 -4.56
CA ASP A 86 3.92 17.68 -5.98
C ASP A 86 5.41 17.88 -6.22
N ALA A 87 6.11 18.60 -5.34
CA ALA A 87 7.56 18.72 -5.40
C ALA A 87 8.25 17.35 -5.25
N PHE A 88 7.78 16.49 -4.33
CA PHE A 88 8.26 15.11 -4.21
C PHE A 88 7.97 14.26 -5.45
N ARG A 89 6.77 14.37 -6.05
CA ARG A 89 6.43 13.68 -7.30
C ARG A 89 7.34 14.12 -8.45
N ALA A 90 7.56 15.42 -8.59
CA ALA A 90 8.44 15.98 -9.63
C ALA A 90 9.89 15.50 -9.44
N ALA A 91 10.39 15.52 -8.20
CA ALA A 91 11.75 15.09 -7.87
C ALA A 91 11.97 13.58 -8.10
N THR A 92 10.94 12.76 -7.88
CA THR A 92 11.02 11.29 -8.07
C THR A 92 10.68 10.84 -9.48
N LYS A 93 10.13 11.73 -10.34
CA LYS A 93 9.74 11.40 -11.71
C LYS A 93 10.84 10.72 -12.55
N PRO A 94 12.12 11.16 -12.53
CA PRO A 94 13.15 10.50 -13.32
C PRO A 94 13.35 9.02 -12.94
N ALA A 95 13.30 8.71 -11.64
CA ALA A 95 13.39 7.33 -11.17
C ALA A 95 12.15 6.52 -11.56
N PHE A 96 10.96 7.12 -11.45
CA PHE A 96 9.72 6.49 -11.90
C PHE A 96 9.78 6.15 -13.39
N ASP A 97 10.18 7.09 -14.25
CA ASP A 97 10.25 6.90 -15.70
C ASP A 97 11.26 5.80 -16.09
N GLU A 98 12.41 5.73 -15.42
CA GLU A 98 13.40 4.67 -15.65
C GLU A 98 12.82 3.28 -15.35
N TRP A 99 12.17 3.12 -14.20
CA TRP A 99 11.56 1.85 -13.81
C TRP A 99 10.33 1.52 -14.65
N ALA A 100 9.53 2.51 -15.04
CA ALA A 100 8.40 2.32 -15.94
C ALA A 100 8.86 1.75 -17.29
N GLY A 101 10.00 2.21 -17.82
CA GLY A 101 10.61 1.64 -19.03
C GLY A 101 11.02 0.18 -18.90
N LYS A 102 11.39 -0.27 -17.69
CA LYS A 102 11.78 -1.68 -17.41
C LYS A 102 10.59 -2.59 -17.14
N VAL A 103 9.60 -2.09 -16.39
CA VAL A 103 8.36 -2.83 -16.06
C VAL A 103 7.48 -2.99 -17.29
N GLY A 104 7.46 -1.98 -18.17
CA GLY A 104 6.73 -1.99 -19.42
C GLY A 104 5.44 -1.14 -19.37
N PRO A 105 5.07 -0.49 -20.51
CA PRO A 105 4.01 0.50 -20.55
C PRO A 105 2.62 -0.06 -20.28
N GLU A 106 2.38 -1.35 -20.55
CA GLU A 106 1.08 -1.99 -20.32
C GLU A 106 0.76 -2.08 -18.82
N ILE A 107 1.69 -2.61 -18.01
CA ILE A 107 1.50 -2.76 -16.56
C ILE A 107 1.43 -1.39 -15.89
N VAL A 108 2.31 -0.46 -16.29
CA VAL A 108 2.34 0.90 -15.74
C VAL A 108 1.05 1.66 -16.11
N GLY A 109 0.60 1.54 -17.36
CA GLY A 109 -0.66 2.13 -17.82
C GLY A 109 -1.85 1.58 -17.05
N ALA A 110 -1.96 0.25 -16.90
CA ALA A 110 -3.03 -0.38 -16.13
C ALA A 110 -3.05 0.10 -14.67
N PHE A 111 -1.88 0.31 -14.05
CA PHE A 111 -1.78 0.87 -12.71
C PHE A 111 -2.26 2.33 -12.66
N GLN A 112 -1.86 3.16 -13.62
CA GLN A 112 -2.28 4.57 -13.70
C GLN A 112 -3.79 4.69 -13.93
N ASP A 113 -4.37 3.87 -14.81
CA ASP A 113 -5.81 3.83 -15.07
C ASP A 113 -6.60 3.42 -13.82
N ALA A 114 -6.10 2.43 -13.07
CA ALA A 114 -6.72 2.01 -11.82
C ALA A 114 -6.71 3.11 -10.76
N ILE A 115 -5.64 3.91 -10.67
CA ILE A 115 -5.59 5.10 -9.79
C ILE A 115 -6.63 6.13 -10.23
N ALA A 116 -6.71 6.41 -11.53
CA ALA A 116 -7.63 7.41 -12.07
C ALA A 116 -9.11 7.03 -11.83
N ALA A 117 -9.45 5.74 -11.87
CA ALA A 117 -10.80 5.26 -11.61
C ALA A 117 -11.20 5.23 -10.12
N ALA A 118 -10.22 5.27 -9.21
CA ALA A 118 -10.44 5.18 -7.77
C ALA A 118 -10.56 6.55 -7.07
N ASN A 119 -10.25 7.64 -7.78
CA ASN A 119 -10.36 9.04 -7.32
C ASN A 119 -11.58 9.73 -7.95
#